data_AF-A0A3D2F3B2-F1
#
_entry.id   AF-A0A3D2F3B2-F1
#
_cell.length_a   1.000
_cell.length_b   1.000
_cell.length_c   1.000
_cell.angle_alpha   90.00
_cell.angle_beta   90.00
_cell.angle_gamma   90.00
#
_symmetry.space_group_name_H-M   'P 1'
#
loop_
_entity.id
_entity.type
_entity.pdbx_description
1 polymer ?
#
loop_
_entity_poly.entity_id
_entity_poly.type
_entity_poly.pdbx_seq_one_letter_code
_entity_poly.pdbx_strand_id
1 'polypeptide(L)'
;MNKQKLFWWFFWLFNWLVIFSFWFLTGGFEFSSLTESFIHLGGLFGLMAAFMILTQFFLMGRNLWLEKTFGLDKLSRFHHLNGKYSLIFLLAHPLFIVSGYSLAAEISFLNQL
;
A
#
# COMPACT_ATOMS: atom_id res chain seq x y z
N MET A 1 17.94 20.75 -3.23
CA MET A 1 17.90 19.31 -2.90
C MET A 1 18.96 18.58 -3.73
N ASN A 2 19.75 17.67 -3.14
CA ASN A 2 20.76 16.90 -3.91
C ASN A 2 20.07 16.12 -5.05
N LYS A 3 20.65 16.11 -6.27
CA LYS A 3 20.13 15.35 -7.42
C LYS A 3 19.84 13.89 -7.09
N GLN A 4 20.67 13.26 -6.24
CA GLN A 4 20.45 11.89 -5.76
C GLN A 4 19.21 11.75 -4.87
N LYS A 5 18.98 12.70 -3.95
CA LYS A 5 17.75 12.73 -3.12
C LYS A 5 16.51 12.88 -3.99
N LEU A 6 16.58 13.79 -4.96
CA LEU A 6 15.48 14.03 -5.89
C LEU A 6 15.16 12.77 -6.71
N PHE A 7 16.19 12.06 -7.19
CA PHE A 7 16.01 10.81 -7.92
C PHE A 7 15.26 9.76 -7.09
N TRP A 8 15.69 9.50 -5.84
CA TRP A 8 15.03 8.51 -4.99
C TRP A 8 13.59 8.89 -4.63
N TRP A 9 13.34 10.18 -4.34
CA TRP A 9 11.97 10.66 -4.11
C TRP A 9 11.10 10.53 -5.34
N PHE A 10 11.62 10.90 -6.52
CA PHE A 10 10.91 10.74 -7.78
C PHE A 10 10.59 9.26 -8.04
N PHE A 11 11.56 8.37 -7.89
CA PHE A 11 11.36 6.93 -8.08
C PHE A 11 10.25 6.40 -7.16
N TRP A 12 10.29 6.76 -5.87
CA TRP A 12 9.30 6.30 -4.91
C TRP A 12 7.89 6.87 -5.18
N LEU A 13 7.78 8.18 -5.46
CA LEU A 13 6.50 8.83 -5.79
C LEU A 13 5.93 8.36 -7.13
N PHE A 14 6.80 8.11 -8.11
CA PHE A 14 6.39 7.60 -9.41
C PHE A 14 5.77 6.20 -9.28
N ASN A 15 6.34 5.30 -8.47
CA ASN A 15 5.74 4.00 -8.22
C ASN A 15 4.35 4.13 -7.57
N TRP A 16 4.19 5.02 -6.59
CA TRP A 16 2.88 5.33 -6.02
C TRP A 16 1.87 5.79 -7.09
N LEU A 17 2.27 6.74 -7.94
CA LEU A 17 1.43 7.24 -9.02
C LEU A 17 1.02 6.11 -9.96
N VAL A 18 1.94 5.23 -10.33
CA VAL A 18 1.66 4.07 -11.18
C VAL A 18 0.63 3.16 -10.52
N ILE A 19 0.83 2.79 -9.25
CA ILE A 19 -0.10 1.93 -8.50
C ILE A 19 -1.51 2.52 -8.46
N PHE A 20 -1.64 3.80 -8.09
CA PHE A 20 -2.94 4.48 -8.07
C PHE A 20 -3.56 4.60 -9.46
N SER A 21 -2.74 4.82 -10.49
CA SER A 21 -3.21 4.90 -11.88
C SER A 21 -3.75 3.54 -12.34
N PHE A 22 -3.05 2.44 -12.06
CA PHE A 22 -3.53 1.10 -12.38
C PHE A 22 -4.84 0.79 -11.66
N TRP A 23 -4.92 1.05 -10.36
CA TRP A 23 -6.15 0.85 -9.59
C TRP A 23 -7.32 1.67 -10.17
N PHE A 24 -7.07 2.92 -10.55
CA PHE A 24 -8.08 3.78 -11.17
C PHE A 24 -8.54 3.24 -12.53
N LEU A 25 -7.61 2.81 -13.39
CA LEU A 25 -7.89 2.29 -14.72
C LEU A 25 -8.64 0.94 -14.69
N THR A 26 -8.50 0.16 -13.63
CA THR A 26 -9.23 -1.10 -13.44
C THR A 26 -10.59 -0.93 -12.76
N GLY A 27 -11.15 0.29 -12.74
CA GLY A 27 -12.48 0.55 -12.18
C GLY A 27 -12.51 0.86 -10.69
N GLY A 28 -11.38 1.22 -10.07
CA GLY A 28 -11.31 1.49 -8.62
C GLY A 28 -12.23 2.59 -8.08
N PHE A 29 -12.80 3.43 -8.95
CA PHE A 29 -13.70 4.53 -8.58
C PHE A 29 -15.19 4.20 -8.74
N GLU A 30 -15.53 2.99 -9.19
CA GLU A 30 -16.92 2.56 -9.37
C GLU A 30 -17.53 2.27 -7.99
N PHE A 31 -18.11 3.30 -7.39
CA PHE A 31 -18.78 3.23 -6.08
C PHE A 31 -20.30 3.19 -6.25
N SER A 32 -20.80 2.32 -7.13
CA SER A 32 -22.25 2.26 -7.42
C SER A 32 -23.02 1.53 -6.31
N SER A 33 -22.35 0.64 -5.59
CA SER A 33 -22.88 -0.08 -4.44
C SER A 33 -21.91 -0.12 -3.26
N LEU A 34 -22.45 -0.45 -2.08
CA LEU A 34 -21.62 -0.68 -0.89
C LEU A 34 -20.69 -1.88 -1.11
N THR A 35 -21.19 -2.95 -1.72
CA THR A 35 -20.44 -4.15 -2.11
C THR A 35 -19.19 -3.80 -2.91
N GLU A 36 -19.37 -3.08 -4.02
CA GLU A 36 -18.27 -2.63 -4.88
C GLU A 36 -17.29 -1.75 -4.11
N SER A 37 -17.80 -0.81 -3.31
CA SER A 37 -16.97 0.09 -2.51
C SER A 37 -16.02 -0.66 -1.59
N PHE A 38 -16.51 -1.69 -0.89
CA PHE A 38 -15.70 -2.51 -0.01
C PHE A 38 -14.66 -3.35 -0.79
N ILE A 39 -15.03 -3.93 -1.93
CA ILE A 39 -14.12 -4.70 -2.76
C ILE A 39 -13.00 -3.81 -3.35
N HIS A 40 -13.35 -2.66 -3.91
CA HIS A 40 -12.38 -1.74 -4.52
C HIS A 40 -11.43 -1.12 -3.50
N LEU A 41 -11.94 -0.71 -2.32
CA LEU A 41 -11.11 -0.20 -1.23
C LEU A 41 -10.24 -1.31 -0.62
N GLY A 42 -10.79 -2.52 -0.47
CA GLY A 42 -10.02 -3.70 -0.07
C GLY A 42 -8.85 -3.94 -1.02
N GLY A 43 -9.10 -3.95 -2.33
CA GLY A 43 -8.05 -4.06 -3.35
C GLY A 43 -6.99 -2.96 -3.26
N LEU A 44 -7.42 -1.70 -3.05
CA LEU A 44 -6.50 -0.57 -2.84
C LEU A 44 -5.59 -0.78 -1.63
N PHE A 45 -6.14 -1.18 -0.49
CA PHE A 45 -5.35 -1.49 0.71
C PHE A 45 -4.36 -2.62 0.47
N GLY A 46 -4.71 -3.62 -0.32
CA GLY A 46 -3.79 -4.70 -0.72
C GLY A 46 -2.61 -4.18 -1.53
N LEU A 47 -2.86 -3.32 -2.53
CA LEU A 47 -1.82 -2.68 -3.33
C LEU A 47 -0.89 -1.78 -2.49
N MET A 48 -1.49 -0.97 -1.60
CA MET A 48 -0.75 -0.13 -0.66
C MET A 48 0.12 -0.98 0.26
N ALA A 49 -0.44 -2.03 0.87
CA ALA A 49 0.29 -2.94 1.74
C ALA A 49 1.47 -3.59 1.02
N ALA A 50 1.25 -4.14 -0.17
CA ALA A 50 2.29 -4.81 -0.96
C ALA A 50 3.46 -3.85 -1.26
N PHE A 51 3.18 -2.65 -1.76
CA PHE A 51 4.23 -1.67 -2.07
C PHE A 51 4.96 -1.17 -0.83
N MET A 52 4.25 -0.96 0.28
CA MET A 52 4.86 -0.55 1.53
C MET A 52 5.73 -1.67 2.12
N ILE A 53 5.35 -2.94 2.00
CA ILE A 53 6.18 -4.09 2.40
C ILE A 53 7.45 -4.15 1.55
N LEU A 54 7.35 -3.97 0.22
CA LEU A 54 8.53 -3.91 -0.65
C LEU A 54 9.44 -2.72 -0.28
N THR A 55 8.84 -1.57 0.00
CA THR A 55 9.57 -0.40 0.51
C THR A 55 10.26 -0.73 1.83
N GLN A 56 9.61 -1.49 2.72
CA GLN A 56 10.16 -1.90 4.01
C GLN A 56 11.44 -2.72 3.84
N PHE A 57 11.42 -3.70 2.94
CA PHE A 57 12.59 -4.49 2.57
C PHE A 57 13.70 -3.60 1.98
N PHE A 58 13.34 -2.68 1.10
CA PHE A 58 14.31 -1.79 0.45
C PHE A 58 15.02 -0.85 1.43
N LEU A 59 14.31 -0.35 2.46
CA LEU A 59 14.87 0.55 3.47
C LEU A 59 15.91 -0.11 4.38
N MET A 60 15.76 -1.40 4.70
CA MET A 60 16.68 -2.14 5.58
C MET A 60 17.61 -3.10 4.83
N GLY A 61 17.56 -3.14 3.51
CA GLY A 61 18.42 -3.99 2.67
C GLY A 61 19.90 -3.57 2.60
N ARG A 62 20.40 -2.76 3.54
CA ARG A 62 21.77 -2.19 3.58
C ARG A 62 22.20 -1.59 2.23
N ASN A 63 21.29 -0.86 1.58
CA ASN A 63 21.57 -0.22 0.31
C ASN A 63 22.51 0.99 0.51
N LEU A 64 23.78 0.81 0.11
CA LEU A 64 24.84 1.82 0.19
C LEU A 64 24.45 3.18 -0.42
N TRP A 65 23.63 3.19 -1.47
CA TRP A 65 23.22 4.42 -2.17
C TRP A 65 22.22 5.20 -1.33
N LEU A 66 21.25 4.51 -0.73
CA LEU A 66 20.28 5.12 0.18
C LEU A 66 20.95 5.59 1.47
N GLU A 67 21.81 4.75 2.04
CA GLU A 67 22.53 5.06 3.27
C GLU A 67 23.37 6.34 3.13
N LYS A 68 24.19 6.44 2.07
CA LYS A 68 24.99 7.64 1.79
C LYS A 68 24.13 8.88 1.53
N THR A 69 22.92 8.70 0.99
CA THR A 69 22.05 9.82 0.59
C THR A 69 21.24 10.37 1.76
N PHE A 70 20.68 9.49 2.60
CA PHE A 70 19.71 9.85 3.65
C PHE A 70 20.24 9.66 5.08
N GLY A 71 21.21 8.77 5.27
CA GLY A 71 21.72 8.35 6.59
C GLY A 71 20.85 7.28 7.25
N LEU A 72 21.48 6.39 8.02
CA LEU A 72 20.81 5.25 8.66
C LEU A 72 19.73 5.66 9.66
N ASP A 73 19.95 6.70 10.46
CA ASP A 73 18.98 7.12 11.50
C ASP A 73 17.63 7.53 10.89
N LYS A 74 17.66 8.25 9.77
CA LYS A 74 16.44 8.68 9.06
C LYS A 74 15.76 7.51 8.37
N LEU A 75 16.53 6.63 7.73
CA LEU A 75 16.00 5.42 7.09
C LEU A 75 15.35 4.49 8.11
N SER A 76 15.95 4.33 9.30
CA SER A 76 15.40 3.52 10.39
C SER A 76 14.08 4.08 10.94
N ARG A 77 14.00 5.41 11.15
CA ARG A 77 12.74 6.06 11.53
C ARG A 77 11.65 5.87 10.48
N PHE A 78 12.00 6.03 9.20
CA PHE A 78 11.05 5.84 8.11
C PHE A 78 10.63 4.38 7.97
N HIS A 79 11.54 3.41 8.14
CA HIS A 79 11.23 1.98 8.19
C HIS A 79 10.24 1.65 9.32
N HIS A 80 10.44 2.23 10.51
CA HIS A 80 9.51 1.98 11.62
C HIS A 80 8.10 2.51 11.33
N LEU A 81 7.98 3.70 10.74
CA LEU A 81 6.68 4.27 10.36
C LEU A 81 6.04 3.51 9.20
N ASN A 82 6.80 3.24 8.13
CA ASN A 82 6.35 2.50 6.97
C ASN A 82 5.86 1.09 7.35
N GLY A 83 6.57 0.39 8.23
CA GLY A 83 6.15 -0.91 8.75
C GLY A 83 4.82 -0.89 9.53
N LYS A 84 4.58 0.16 10.33
CA LYS A 84 3.31 0.33 11.05
C LYS A 84 2.15 0.49 10.07
N TYR A 85 2.28 1.38 9.11
CA TYR A 85 1.23 1.63 8.12
C TYR A 85 1.05 0.42 7.18
N SER A 86 2.12 -0.26 6.78
CA SER A 86 2.01 -1.46 5.95
C SER A 86 1.22 -2.55 6.65
N LEU A 87 1.41 -2.73 7.97
CA LEU A 87 0.64 -3.69 8.75
C LEU A 87 -0.84 -3.29 8.84
N ILE A 88 -1.14 -2.00 9.05
CA ILE A 88 -2.53 -1.51 9.07
C ILE A 88 -3.22 -1.81 7.73
N PHE A 89 -2.59 -1.48 6.59
CA PHE A 89 -3.18 -1.76 5.28
C PHE A 89 -3.27 -3.26 4.99
N LEU A 90 -2.27 -4.04 5.40
CA LEU A 90 -2.28 -5.50 5.24
C LEU A 90 -3.45 -6.15 5.97
N LEU A 91 -3.79 -5.66 7.17
CA LEU A 91 -4.92 -6.15 7.95
C LEU A 91 -6.26 -5.60 7.44
N ALA A 92 -6.29 -4.33 7.01
CA ALA A 92 -7.50 -3.73 6.46
C ALA A 92 -7.93 -4.38 5.14
N HIS A 93 -6.97 -4.79 4.30
CA HIS A 93 -7.21 -5.45 3.01
C HIS A 93 -8.21 -6.63 3.09
N PRO A 94 -7.92 -7.73 3.81
CA PRO A 94 -8.82 -8.88 3.88
C PRO A 94 -10.13 -8.52 4.59
N LEU A 95 -10.12 -7.64 5.60
CA LEU A 95 -11.34 -7.23 6.29
C LEU A 95 -12.33 -6.55 5.34
N PHE A 96 -11.84 -5.68 4.46
CA PHE A 96 -12.67 -5.01 3.46
C PHE A 96 -13.13 -5.97 2.36
N ILE A 97 -12.22 -6.82 1.86
CA ILE A 97 -12.55 -7.82 0.83
C ILE A 97 -13.62 -8.80 1.33
N VAL A 98 -13.44 -9.40 2.51
CA VAL A 98 -14.40 -10.35 3.10
C VAL A 98 -15.74 -9.67 3.36
N SER A 99 -15.73 -8.43 3.88
CA SER A 99 -16.97 -7.66 4.07
C SER A 99 -17.69 -7.43 2.74
N GLY A 100 -16.97 -7.03 1.68
CA GLY A 100 -17.54 -6.85 0.35
C GLY A 100 -18.16 -8.13 -0.21
N TYR A 101 -17.45 -9.25 -0.17
CA TYR A 101 -17.99 -10.53 -0.64
C TYR A 101 -19.16 -11.05 0.22
N SER A 102 -19.15 -10.82 1.53
CA SER A 102 -20.27 -11.19 2.40
C SER A 102 -21.54 -10.41 2.05
N LEU A 103 -21.42 -9.13 1.69
CA LEU A 103 -22.53 -8.30 1.19
C LEU A 103 -23.02 -8.78 -0.17
N ALA A 104 -22.10 -9.18 -1.07
CA ALA A 104 -22.46 -9.73 -2.38
C ALA A 104 -23.23 -11.05 -2.28
N ALA A 105 -22.88 -11.89 -1.31
CA ALA A 105 -23.46 -13.21 -1.11
C ALA A 105 -24.65 -13.23 -0.12
N GLU A 106 -24.99 -12.09 0.49
CA GLU A 106 -26.04 -11.96 1.52
C GLU A 106 -25.85 -12.92 2.71
N ILE A 107 -24.61 -13.18 3.10
CA ILE A 107 -24.24 -14.02 4.25
C ILE A 107 -23.52 -13.22 5.33
N SER A 108 -23.40 -13.79 6.52
CA SER A 108 -22.64 -13.17 7.60
C SER A 108 -21.13 -13.16 7.30
N PHE A 109 -20.42 -12.16 7.82
CA PHE A 109 -18.96 -12.02 7.68
C PHE A 109 -18.21 -13.31 8.06
N LEU A 110 -18.61 -13.96 9.15
CA LEU A 110 -17.96 -15.18 9.65
C LEU A 110 -18.18 -16.40 8.76
N ASN A 111 -19.26 -16.44 7.98
CA ASN A 111 -19.49 -17.51 7.02
C ASN A 111 -18.68 -17.33 5.73
N GLN A 112 -18.28 -16.09 5.43
CA GLN A 112 -17.46 -15.75 4.26
C GLN A 112 -15.95 -15.86 4.54
N LEU A 113 -15.54 -15.66 5.80
CA LEU A 113 -14.15 -15.73 6.27
C LEU A 113 -13.59 -17.15 6.17
#